data_AF-A0A5S4GGD8-F1
#
_entry.id   AF-A0A5S4GGD8-F1
#
_cell.length_a   1.000
_cell.length_b   1.000
_cell.length_c   1.000
_cell.angle_alpha   90.00
_cell.angle_beta   90.00
_cell.angle_gamma   90.00
#
_symmetry.space_group_name_H-M   'P 1'
#
loop_
_entity.id
_entity.type
_entity.pdbx_description
1 polymer ?
#
loop_
_entity_poly.entity_id
_entity_poly.type
_entity_poly.pdbx_seq_one_letter_code
_entity_poly.pdbx_strand_id
1 'polypeptide(L)'
;MTTTPTEGGRSALDELRDAYHEQLNRLAAERDAARRQARIAQAQADVARADLASLTARVHELLAAAARHLPDLPAAEGPDERARALPAAPDAPAAPDAPADDAAPSDRPARAA
;
A
#
# COMPACT_ATOMS: atom_id res chain seq x y z
N MET A 1 -11.23 -64.12 6.48
CA MET A 1 -10.57 -62.82 6.26
C MET A 1 -11.52 -61.97 5.43
N THR A 2 -12.27 -61.10 6.08
CA THR A 2 -13.33 -60.28 5.48
C THR A 2 -12.77 -58.88 5.29
N THR A 3 -12.41 -58.54 4.05
CA THR A 3 -12.09 -57.17 3.64
C THR A 3 -13.41 -56.41 3.54
N THR A 4 -13.76 -55.64 4.57
CA THR A 4 -14.94 -54.78 4.55
C THR A 4 -14.79 -53.68 3.48
N PRO A 5 -15.83 -53.43 2.68
CA PRO A 5 -15.80 -52.43 1.63
C PRO A 5 -15.80 -51.04 2.25
N THR A 6 -14.89 -50.17 1.83
CA THR A 6 -14.90 -48.75 2.22
C THR A 6 -16.09 -48.08 1.52
N GLU A 7 -17.23 -48.05 2.21
CA GLU A 7 -18.40 -47.28 1.81
C GLU A 7 -18.08 -45.77 1.89
N GLY A 8 -18.16 -45.07 0.74
CA GLY A 8 -18.56 -43.66 0.66
C GLY A 8 -17.63 -42.54 1.15
N GLY A 9 -16.39 -42.82 1.60
CA GLY A 9 -15.45 -41.79 2.05
C GLY A 9 -14.36 -41.48 1.02
N ARG A 10 -14.06 -40.19 0.77
CA ARG A 10 -12.91 -39.75 -0.04
C ARG A 10 -11.63 -40.48 0.41
N SER A 11 -10.78 -40.87 -0.53
CA SER A 11 -9.51 -41.52 -0.17
C SER A 11 -8.56 -40.48 0.44
N ALA A 12 -7.65 -40.91 1.33
CA ALA A 12 -6.64 -40.03 1.91
C ALA A 12 -5.77 -39.30 0.85
N LEU A 13 -5.64 -39.88 -0.35
CA LEU A 13 -4.96 -39.25 -1.48
C LEU A 13 -5.78 -38.09 -2.08
N ASP A 14 -7.11 -38.20 -2.08
CA ASP A 14 -7.98 -37.13 -2.54
C ASP A 14 -7.95 -35.96 -1.56
N GLU A 15 -7.91 -36.21 -0.25
CA GLU A 15 -7.74 -35.18 0.77
C GLU A 15 -6.40 -34.45 0.63
N LEU A 16 -5.30 -35.18 0.39
CA LEU A 16 -4.00 -34.56 0.13
C LEU A 16 -4.00 -33.73 -1.15
N ARG A 17 -4.67 -34.22 -2.20
CA ARG A 17 -4.81 -33.49 -3.47
C ARG A 17 -5.61 -32.19 -3.28
N ASP A 18 -6.71 -32.27 -2.55
CA ASP A 18 -7.56 -31.12 -2.24
C ASP A 18 -6.79 -30.08 -1.42
N ALA A 19 -6.08 -30.51 -0.37
CA ALA A 19 -5.25 -29.60 0.45
C ALA A 19 -4.15 -28.92 -0.37
N TYR A 20 -3.51 -29.65 -1.29
CA TYR A 20 -2.50 -29.07 -2.17
C TYR A 20 -3.11 -28.08 -3.18
N HIS A 21 -4.27 -28.40 -3.74
CA HIS A 21 -5.01 -27.47 -4.62
C HIS A 21 -5.41 -26.20 -3.88
N GLU A 22 -5.87 -26.30 -2.63
CA GLU A 22 -6.16 -25.15 -1.79
C GLU A 22 -4.92 -24.29 -1.53
N GLN A 23 -3.76 -24.90 -1.27
CA GLN A 23 -2.50 -24.18 -1.12
C GLN A 23 -2.09 -23.44 -2.40
N LEU A 24 -2.20 -24.09 -3.57
CA LEU A 24 -1.92 -23.46 -4.85
C LEU A 24 -2.87 -22.31 -5.15
N ASN A 25 -4.16 -22.47 -4.85
CA ASN A 25 -5.15 -21.42 -5.02
C ASN A 25 -4.88 -20.22 -4.11
N ARG A 26 -4.50 -20.46 -2.85
CA ARG A 26 -4.09 -19.41 -1.92
C ARG A 26 -2.89 -18.63 -2.44
N LEU A 27 -1.84 -19.34 -2.87
CA LEU A 27 -0.63 -18.71 -3.41
C LEU A 27 -0.92 -17.90 -4.69
N ALA A 28 -1.79 -18.41 -5.58
CA ALA A 28 -2.21 -17.68 -6.76
C ALA A 28 -2.97 -16.39 -6.40
N ALA A 29 -3.87 -16.46 -5.41
CA ALA A 29 -4.62 -15.30 -4.92
C ALA A 29 -3.71 -14.24 -4.28
N GLU A 30 -2.73 -14.66 -3.47
CA GLU A 30 -1.73 -13.78 -2.88
C GLU A 30 -0.87 -13.09 -3.94
N ARG A 31 -0.37 -13.85 -4.92
CA ARG A 31 0.38 -13.28 -6.04
C ARG A 31 -0.44 -12.25 -6.80
N ASP A 32 -1.70 -12.54 -7.08
CA ASP A 32 -2.55 -11.64 -7.83
C ASP A 32 -2.92 -10.39 -7.01
N ALA A 33 -3.06 -10.51 -5.69
CA ALA A 33 -3.18 -9.36 -4.79
C ALA A 33 -1.91 -8.48 -4.81
N ALA A 34 -0.73 -9.09 -4.70
CA ALA A 34 0.54 -8.38 -4.76
C ALA A 34 0.72 -7.65 -6.11
N ARG A 35 0.33 -8.29 -7.23
CA ARG A 35 0.34 -7.66 -8.56
C ARG A 35 -0.58 -6.46 -8.65
N ARG A 36 -1.78 -6.52 -8.05
CA ARG A 36 -2.70 -5.37 -8.00
C ARG A 36 -2.10 -4.23 -7.19
N GLN A 37 -1.53 -4.53 -6.03
CA GLN A 37 -0.87 -3.54 -5.18
C GLN A 37 0.30 -2.87 -5.89
N ALA A 38 1.15 -3.65 -6.60
CA ALA A 38 2.26 -3.10 -7.37
C ALA A 38 1.79 -2.13 -8.47
N ARG A 39 0.70 -2.45 -9.18
CA ARG A 39 0.14 -1.55 -10.20
C ARG A 39 -0.40 -0.24 -9.59
N ILE A 40 -1.07 -0.33 -8.43
CA ILE A 40 -1.57 0.85 -7.72
C ILE A 40 -0.40 1.73 -7.27
N ALA A 41 0.63 1.13 -6.65
CA ALA A 41 1.82 1.85 -6.21
C ALA A 41 2.54 2.53 -7.38
N GLN A 42 2.66 1.86 -8.53
CA GLN A 42 3.24 2.44 -9.73
C GLN A 42 2.44 3.65 -10.23
N ALA A 43 1.12 3.52 -10.32
CA ALA A 43 0.25 4.63 -10.73
C ALA A 43 0.38 5.83 -9.78
N GLN A 44 0.47 5.58 -8.46
CA GLN A 44 0.71 6.63 -7.47
C GLN A 44 2.08 7.30 -7.64
N ALA A 45 3.12 6.53 -7.91
CA ALA A 45 4.46 7.06 -8.17
C ALA A 45 4.49 7.94 -9.43
N ASP A 46 3.76 7.56 -10.48
CA ASP A 46 3.70 8.35 -11.72
C ASP A 46 2.94 9.67 -11.52
N VAL A 47 1.85 9.67 -10.74
CA VAL A 47 1.18 10.91 -10.31
C VAL A 47 2.12 11.79 -9.49
N ALA A 48 2.79 11.23 -8.49
CA ALA A 48 3.72 11.99 -7.65
C ALA A 48 4.87 12.62 -8.46
N ARG A 49 5.39 11.91 -9.48
CA ARG A 49 6.39 12.47 -10.41
C ARG A 49 5.85 13.64 -11.21
N ALA A 50 4.62 13.54 -11.70
CA ALA A 50 3.98 14.63 -12.44
C ALA A 50 3.75 15.86 -11.54
N ASP A 51 3.31 15.65 -10.31
CA ASP A 51 3.11 16.72 -9.32
C ASP A 51 4.43 17.42 -8.98
N LEU A 52 5.51 16.64 -8.80
CA LEU A 52 6.84 17.20 -8.54
C LEU A 52 7.30 18.05 -9.72
N ALA A 53 7.15 17.56 -10.95
CA ALA A 53 7.49 18.33 -12.15
C ALA A 53 6.68 19.64 -12.26
N SER A 54 5.38 19.59 -11.95
CA SER A 54 4.50 20.76 -11.92
C SER A 54 4.94 21.77 -10.86
N LEU A 55 5.29 21.31 -9.66
CA LEU A 55 5.81 22.16 -8.59
C LEU A 55 7.14 22.80 -8.98
N THR A 56 8.06 22.03 -9.56
CA THR A 56 9.35 22.55 -10.06
C THR A 56 9.14 23.64 -11.12
N ALA A 57 8.23 23.42 -12.08
CA ALA A 57 7.90 24.43 -13.08
C ALA A 57 7.35 25.72 -12.45
N ARG A 58 6.41 25.61 -11.50
CA ARG A 58 5.85 26.77 -10.79
C ARG A 58 6.90 27.52 -9.98
N VAL A 59 7.82 26.81 -9.32
CA VAL A 59 8.95 27.42 -8.59
C VAL A 59 9.84 28.19 -9.55
N HIS A 60 10.19 27.62 -10.71
CA HIS A 60 10.97 28.33 -11.72
C HIS A 60 10.25 29.57 -12.25
N GLU A 61 8.95 29.49 -12.53
CA GLU A 61 8.14 30.63 -12.95
C GLU A 61 8.12 31.74 -11.88
N LEU A 62 7.95 31.37 -10.60
CA LEU A 62 7.95 32.30 -9.49
C LEU A 62 9.32 32.97 -9.33
N LEU A 63 10.42 32.22 -9.41
CA LEU A 63 11.77 32.77 -9.35
C LEU A 63 12.05 33.70 -10.54
N ALA A 64 11.60 33.33 -11.74
CA ALA A 64 11.73 34.19 -12.92
C ALA A 64 10.87 35.46 -12.83
N ALA A 65 9.71 35.40 -12.19
CA ALA A 65 8.90 36.59 -11.90
C ALA A 65 9.58 37.46 -10.83
N ALA A 66 10.08 36.86 -9.75
CA ALA A 66 10.78 37.57 -8.68
C ALA A 66 12.03 38.30 -9.20
N ALA A 67 12.86 37.65 -10.02
CA ALA A 67 14.04 38.26 -10.63
C ALA A 67 13.68 39.47 -11.53
N ARG A 68 12.51 39.45 -12.19
CA ARG A 68 12.02 40.58 -12.99
C ARG A 68 11.56 41.75 -12.13
N HIS A 69 11.05 41.49 -10.93
CA HIS A 69 10.50 42.50 -10.03
C HIS A 69 11.48 42.96 -8.95
N LEU A 70 12.58 42.23 -8.71
CA LEU A 70 13.57 42.54 -7.69
C LEU A 70 15.00 42.27 -8.24
N PRO A 71 15.59 43.24 -8.96
CA PRO A 71 16.85 43.05 -9.68
C PRO A 71 18.09 42.80 -8.81
N ASP A 72 18.03 42.99 -7.49
CA ASP A 72 19.12 42.72 -6.53
C ASP A 72 18.91 41.42 -5.72
N LEU A 73 17.98 40.55 -6.13
CA LEU A 73 17.77 39.29 -5.42
C LEU A 73 18.95 38.33 -5.68
N PRO A 74 19.64 37.82 -4.64
CA PRO A 74 20.70 36.84 -4.83
C PRO A 74 20.12 35.60 -5.54
N ALA A 75 20.81 35.11 -6.56
CA ALA A 75 20.40 33.93 -7.30
C ALA A 75 20.18 32.78 -6.31
N ALA A 76 18.99 32.18 -6.35
CA ALA A 76 18.71 30.99 -5.55
C ALA A 76 19.74 29.92 -5.92
N GLU A 77 20.60 29.53 -4.97
CA GLU A 77 21.46 28.37 -5.14
C GLU A 77 20.56 27.18 -5.53
N GLY A 78 20.92 26.54 -6.63
CA GLY A 78 20.17 25.40 -7.14
C GLY A 78 20.04 24.30 -6.10
N PRO A 79 19.16 23.30 -6.32
CA PRO A 79 18.91 22.24 -5.36
C PRO A 79 20.23 21.63 -4.90
N ASP A 80 20.51 21.75 -3.59
CA ASP A 80 21.74 21.24 -2.97
C ASP A 80 21.86 19.74 -3.29
N GLU A 81 22.85 19.38 -4.11
CA GLU A 81 23.06 17.99 -4.50
C GLU A 81 23.36 17.08 -3.29
N ARG A 82 23.77 17.66 -2.16
CA ARG A 82 23.95 16.95 -0.89
C ARG A 82 22.62 16.48 -0.28
N ALA A 83 21.50 17.13 -0.59
CA ALA A 83 20.16 16.73 -0.14
C ALA A 83 19.56 15.57 -0.97
N ARG A 84 20.09 15.31 -2.17
CA ARG A 84 19.65 14.19 -3.03
C ARG A 84 20.10 12.83 -2.50
N ALA A 85 21.02 12.81 -1.54
CA ALA A 85 21.55 11.62 -0.88
C ALA A 85 20.88 11.33 0.47
N LEU A 86 19.56 11.53 0.62
CA LEU A 86 18.88 10.93 1.78
C LEU A 86 18.96 9.39 1.60
N PRO A 87 19.55 8.66 2.56
CA PRO A 87 19.52 7.21 2.52
C PRO A 87 18.06 6.76 2.56
N ALA A 88 17.69 5.82 1.69
CA ALA A 88 16.41 5.13 1.79
C ALA A 88 16.25 4.65 3.23
N ALA A 89 15.22 5.14 3.93
CA ALA A 89 14.94 4.69 5.29
C ALA A 89 14.84 3.16 5.26
N PRO A 90 15.58 2.43 6.11
CA PRO A 90 15.40 1.00 6.23
C PRO A 90 13.96 0.73 6.68
N ASP A 91 13.36 -0.31 6.11
CA ASP A 91 11.99 -0.78 6.34
C ASP A 91 11.47 -0.43 7.73
N ALA A 92 10.45 0.44 7.78
CA ALA A 92 9.67 0.60 8.98
C ALA A 92 9.02 -0.75 9.30
N PRO A 93 9.25 -1.35 10.49
CA PRO A 93 8.52 -2.55 10.87
C PRO A 93 7.03 -2.19 10.93
N ALA A 94 6.21 -3.04 10.30
CA ALA A 94 4.75 -2.98 10.41
C ALA A 94 4.38 -2.84 11.89
N ALA A 95 3.67 -1.76 12.23
CA ALA A 95 3.09 -1.61 13.55
C ALA A 95 2.17 -2.81 13.80
N PRO A 96 2.34 -3.56 14.90
CA PRO A 96 1.39 -4.60 15.25
C PRO A 96 0.04 -3.96 15.61
N ASP A 97 -1.03 -4.60 15.13
CA ASP A 97 -2.42 -4.31 15.46
C ASP A 97 -2.58 -3.95 16.94
N ALA A 98 -3.03 -2.72 17.21
CA ALA A 98 -3.58 -2.36 18.50
C ALA A 98 -5.06 -2.79 18.55
N PRO A 99 -5.49 -3.65 19.49
CA PRO A 99 -6.90 -3.94 19.67
C PRO A 99 -7.57 -2.70 20.29
N ALA A 100 -8.50 -2.09 19.55
CA ALA A 100 -9.42 -1.11 20.11
C ALA A 100 -10.58 -1.88 20.76
N ASP A 101 -10.39 -2.25 22.02
CA ASP A 101 -11.47 -2.63 22.92
C ASP A 101 -11.51 -1.56 24.01
N ASP A 102 -12.49 -0.66 23.93
CA ASP A 102 -13.39 -0.26 25.04
C ASP A 102 -14.13 1.05 24.67
N ALA A 103 -15.35 0.91 24.15
CA ALA A 103 -16.34 1.99 24.14
C ALA A 103 -17.73 1.36 24.27
N ALA A 104 -18.19 1.29 25.52
CA ALA A 104 -19.44 0.72 25.97
C ALA A 104 -20.71 1.15 25.16
N PRO A 105 -21.72 0.27 25.05
CA PRO A 105 -22.98 0.57 24.38
C PRO A 105 -23.84 1.52 25.23
N SER A 106 -24.02 2.76 24.77
CA SER A 106 -25.03 3.67 25.33
C SER A 106 -26.40 3.35 24.73
N ASP A 107 -27.12 2.49 25.45
CA ASP A 107 -28.54 2.21 25.30
C ASP A 107 -29.36 3.47 25.61
N ARG A 108 -30.10 3.99 24.63
CA ARG A 108 -31.16 4.98 24.87
C ARG A 108 -32.29 4.80 23.87
N PRO A 109 -33.44 4.23 24.27
CA PRO A 109 -34.57 4.07 23.35
C PRO A 109 -35.26 5.41 23.09
N ALA A 110 -35.59 5.62 21.82
CA ALA A 110 -36.43 6.71 21.33
C ALA A 110 -37.86 6.56 21.87
N ARG A 111 -38.33 7.57 22.61
CA ARG A 111 -39.77 7.72 22.90
C ARG A 111 -40.41 8.56 21.79
N ALA A 112 -41.33 7.92 21.08
CA ALA A 112 -42.38 8.56 20.30
C ALA A 112 -43.55 8.91 21.23
N ALA A 113 -44.07 10.14 21.10
CA ALA A 113 -45.46 10.56 21.31
C ALA A 113 -45.58 12.03 20.91
#